data_AF-A0A511B493-F1
#
_entry.id   AF-A0A511B493-F1
#
_cell.length_a   1.000
_cell.length_b   1.000
_cell.length_c   1.000
_cell.angle_alpha   90.00
_cell.angle_beta   90.00
_cell.angle_gamma   90.00
#
_symmetry.space_group_name_H-M   'P 1'
#
loop_
_entity.id
_entity.type
_entity.pdbx_description
1 polymer ?
#
loop_
_entity_poly.entity_id
_entity_poly.type
_entity_poly.pdbx_seq_one_letter_code
_entity_poly.pdbx_strand_id
1 'polypeptide(L)'
;MPTRSLTESYAISPQIAVKDVADLRAEGFRTILCFRPDGEAPDQSDMTAIEQATTEAGMAFAAIPVRTGTVPDADQIARTRQALDTLPGPVVGYCRSGTRAAHIWALAEAGKRPVAQIVAAAEKAGVDVRALRPRLEELAASSPSVSVPAGSGMPRRDVAHFQVLIIGGGAGGLSVAGSLLRRNRTLSIGVVEPSNEHFYQPGWTLVGGGVFRAAQTRRKEADVMPKDVVWVKQAAKLFRPDVHEVVLGDGSVVSYDALIVATGITLNWDAIPGLAETLGKNGVTSNYRFDLAPYTWQLVQQLKGGTAIFTQPPMPIKCAGAPQKAVYLSCDAWKRRGVLDGISVEFDTATPGLFGVKDFVPPLMEYIRRYHVDLQTGSKLLEVDGPNRKAIFERKVGDTVERVERSFDMLHVVPPQSAPQIIRESALAGADGFVEVNPATLQHVRFPDVFAIGDVIGTSSAKTAAAARVQAPVVATNVLAFLKHQAPVSEYEGYGACPLTVENGRIVLAEFQYGGKLAPTMPKWLLNGQKPTRLAWWLKKYVMPLMYWDGMLKGRELMVAPKPLTAKKGG
;
A
#
# COMPACT_ATOMS: atom_id res chain seq x y z
N MET A 1 3.89 49.40 -0.21
CA MET A 1 3.07 49.32 -1.46
C MET A 1 1.79 48.55 -1.15
N PRO A 2 0.59 48.88 -1.67
CA PRO A 2 -0.61 48.13 -1.31
C PRO A 2 -0.63 46.75 -2.00
N THR A 3 -0.48 45.70 -1.20
CA THR A 3 -0.75 44.32 -1.63
C THR A 3 -2.26 44.11 -1.76
N ARG A 4 -2.68 43.24 -2.70
CA ARG A 4 -4.08 42.86 -2.88
C ARG A 4 -4.21 41.36 -2.61
N SER A 5 -4.89 41.00 -1.54
CA SER A 5 -5.07 39.60 -1.16
C SER A 5 -6.06 38.90 -2.08
N LEU A 6 -5.66 37.78 -2.69
CA LEU A 6 -6.59 36.86 -3.34
C LEU A 6 -7.13 35.86 -2.31
N THR A 7 -6.29 35.49 -1.34
CA THR A 7 -6.63 34.60 -0.22
C THR A 7 -5.94 35.08 1.06
N GLU A 8 -6.23 34.43 2.19
CA GLU A 8 -5.50 34.69 3.45
C GLU A 8 -4.00 34.32 3.36
N SER A 9 -3.63 33.43 2.45
CA SER A 9 -2.26 32.91 2.31
C SER A 9 -1.53 33.39 1.04
N TYR A 10 -2.21 34.12 0.15
CA TYR A 10 -1.65 34.59 -1.11
C TYR A 10 -2.14 36.00 -1.46
N ALA A 11 -1.20 36.90 -1.71
CA ALA A 11 -1.46 38.25 -2.20
C ALA A 11 -0.69 38.54 -3.48
N ILE A 12 -1.17 39.52 -4.25
CA ILE A 12 -0.47 40.07 -5.42
C ILE A 12 -0.01 41.49 -5.17
N SER A 13 1.09 41.85 -5.81
CA SER A 13 1.62 43.22 -5.84
C SER A 13 1.93 43.68 -7.27
N PRO A 14 1.82 44.97 -7.58
CA PRO A 14 2.57 45.56 -8.71
C PRO A 14 4.08 45.43 -8.47
N GLN A 15 4.88 45.97 -9.38
CA GLN A 15 6.34 45.95 -9.29
C GLN A 15 6.80 46.40 -7.90
N ILE A 16 7.61 45.57 -7.25
CA ILE A 16 8.26 45.89 -5.98
C ILE A 16 9.69 46.39 -6.22
N ALA A 17 10.19 47.21 -5.31
CA ALA A 17 11.57 47.61 -5.21
C ALA A 17 12.26 46.91 -4.01
N VAL A 18 13.58 46.93 -3.98
CA VAL A 18 14.39 46.35 -2.89
C VAL A 18 13.94 46.84 -1.51
N LYS A 19 13.61 48.14 -1.40
CA LYS A 19 13.14 48.75 -0.14
C LYS A 19 11.80 48.19 0.37
N ASP A 20 10.98 47.63 -0.50
CA ASP A 20 9.65 47.12 -0.14
C ASP A 20 9.73 45.74 0.55
N VAL A 21 10.86 45.04 0.48
CA VAL A 21 11.03 43.68 1.05
C VAL A 21 10.87 43.71 2.57
N ALA A 22 11.42 44.72 3.24
CA ALA A 22 11.30 44.86 4.70
C ALA A 22 9.84 45.09 5.13
N ASP A 23 9.11 45.91 4.37
CA ASP A 23 7.69 46.16 4.62
C ASP A 23 6.86 44.88 4.41
N LEU A 24 7.11 44.14 3.33
CA LEU A 24 6.45 42.85 3.07
C LEU A 24 6.73 41.82 4.18
N ARG A 25 7.95 41.80 4.72
CA ARG A 25 8.29 40.96 5.88
C ARG A 25 7.49 41.35 7.12
N ALA A 26 7.39 42.66 7.37
CA ALA A 26 6.66 43.22 8.51
C ALA A 26 5.14 42.99 8.40
N GLU A 27 4.60 43.02 7.18
CA GLU A 27 3.22 42.63 6.86
C GLU A 27 2.96 41.12 7.05
N GLY A 28 3.99 40.33 7.33
CA GLY A 28 3.89 38.92 7.70
C GLY A 28 4.18 37.95 6.57
N PHE A 29 4.46 38.42 5.34
CA PHE A 29 4.83 37.54 4.24
C PHE A 29 6.14 36.80 4.54
N ARG A 30 6.22 35.57 4.05
CA ARG A 30 7.36 34.67 4.23
C ARG A 30 8.02 34.24 2.93
N THR A 31 7.31 34.40 1.80
CA THR A 31 7.82 34.10 0.46
C THR A 31 7.44 35.18 -0.55
N ILE A 32 8.37 35.53 -1.44
CA ILE A 32 8.14 36.38 -2.62
C ILE A 32 8.28 35.56 -3.90
N LEU A 33 7.28 35.60 -4.78
CA LEU A 33 7.33 34.99 -6.11
C LEU A 33 7.41 36.06 -7.20
N CYS A 34 8.42 35.97 -8.06
CA CYS A 34 8.59 36.86 -9.21
C CYS A 34 8.01 36.23 -10.48
N PHE A 35 7.01 36.88 -11.08
CA PHE A 35 6.42 36.47 -12.37
C PHE A 35 6.75 37.43 -13.52
N ARG A 36 7.71 38.35 -13.32
CA ARG A 36 8.15 39.34 -14.31
C ARG A 36 9.57 39.00 -14.79
N PRO A 37 9.81 38.80 -16.10
CA PRO A 37 11.17 38.66 -16.63
C PRO A 37 11.95 39.97 -16.47
N ASP A 38 13.27 39.89 -16.30
CA ASP A 38 14.13 41.08 -16.29
C ASP A 38 14.15 41.79 -17.64
N GLY A 39 14.39 43.11 -17.58
CA GLY A 39 14.48 43.97 -18.76
C GLY A 39 13.14 44.26 -19.46
N GLU A 40 11.99 44.04 -18.81
CA GLU A 40 10.68 44.29 -19.43
C GLU A 40 10.37 45.78 -19.56
N ALA A 41 10.89 46.64 -18.67
CA ALA A 41 10.82 48.09 -18.81
C ALA A 41 11.96 48.80 -18.06
N PRO A 42 12.32 50.04 -18.44
CA PRO A 42 13.44 50.78 -17.83
C PRO A 42 13.26 51.11 -16.34
N ASP A 43 12.02 51.10 -15.85
CA ASP A 43 11.65 51.37 -14.46
C ASP A 43 11.62 50.10 -13.58
N GLN A 44 11.99 48.94 -14.13
CA GLN A 44 12.01 47.67 -13.42
C GLN A 44 13.20 47.59 -12.46
N SER A 45 12.91 47.32 -11.19
CA SER A 45 13.94 46.91 -10.24
C SER A 45 14.48 45.53 -10.61
N ASP A 46 15.81 45.40 -10.53
CA ASP A 46 16.53 44.17 -10.84
C ASP A 46 16.07 43.00 -9.95
N MET A 47 15.73 41.87 -10.57
CA MET A 47 15.23 40.70 -9.86
C MET A 47 16.27 40.12 -8.89
N THR A 48 17.54 40.10 -9.27
CA THR A 48 18.64 39.57 -8.45
C THR A 48 18.80 40.41 -7.18
N ALA A 49 18.68 41.74 -7.30
CA ALA A 49 18.72 42.63 -6.14
C ALA A 49 17.53 42.41 -5.18
N ILE A 50 16.34 42.11 -5.71
CA ILE A 50 15.15 41.78 -4.91
C ILE A 50 15.34 40.41 -4.23
N GLU A 51 15.84 39.40 -4.94
CA GLU A 51 16.13 38.07 -4.42
C GLU A 51 17.13 38.13 -3.26
N GLN A 52 18.21 38.89 -3.43
CA GLN A 52 19.22 39.09 -2.40
C GLN A 52 18.60 39.71 -1.14
N ALA A 53 17.87 40.82 -1.28
CA ALA A 53 17.22 41.46 -0.15
C ALA A 53 16.16 40.57 0.53
N THR A 54 15.45 39.75 -0.25
CA THR A 54 14.47 38.77 0.27
C THR A 54 15.17 37.71 1.13
N THR A 55 16.30 37.22 0.67
CA THR A 55 17.12 36.23 1.39
C THR A 55 17.72 36.83 2.66
N GLU A 56 18.26 38.05 2.59
CA GLU A 56 18.79 38.79 3.74
C GLU A 56 17.71 39.08 4.80
N ALA A 57 16.45 39.27 4.38
CA ALA A 57 15.30 39.43 5.27
C ALA A 57 14.76 38.09 5.85
N GLY A 58 15.40 36.95 5.56
CA GLY A 58 14.96 35.63 6.04
C GLY A 58 13.62 35.19 5.45
N MET A 59 13.36 35.56 4.19
CA MET A 59 12.21 35.14 3.40
C MET A 59 12.68 34.24 2.25
N ALA A 60 11.80 33.37 1.78
CA ALA A 60 12.07 32.59 0.57
C ALA A 60 11.76 33.41 -0.68
N PHE A 61 12.51 33.15 -1.76
CA PHE A 61 12.30 33.77 -3.07
C PHE A 61 12.22 32.68 -4.15
N ALA A 62 11.35 32.85 -5.14
CA ALA A 62 11.41 32.05 -6.36
C ALA A 62 10.97 32.83 -7.60
N ALA A 63 11.74 32.68 -8.68
CA ALA A 63 11.46 33.29 -9.97
C ALA A 63 10.81 32.30 -10.95
N ILE A 64 9.63 32.67 -11.44
CA ILE A 64 8.84 31.93 -12.43
C ILE A 64 8.31 32.94 -13.47
N PRO A 65 9.20 33.58 -14.26
CA PRO A 65 8.83 34.70 -15.11
C PRO A 65 7.88 34.28 -16.24
N VAL A 66 6.77 35.01 -16.39
CA VAL A 66 5.79 34.83 -17.49
C VAL A 66 5.91 36.00 -18.45
N ARG A 67 6.12 35.74 -19.74
CA ARG A 67 6.26 36.81 -20.75
C ARG A 67 4.96 37.57 -20.93
N THR A 68 5.06 38.85 -21.26
CA THR A 68 3.88 39.69 -21.51
C THR A 68 3.16 39.22 -22.77
N GLY A 69 1.83 39.11 -22.69
CA GLY A 69 0.99 38.61 -23.80
C GLY A 69 0.91 37.09 -23.91
N THR A 70 1.61 36.33 -23.07
CA THR A 70 1.53 34.85 -23.05
C THR A 70 0.72 34.34 -21.86
N VAL A 71 -0.01 33.23 -22.06
CA VAL A 71 -0.62 32.47 -20.96
C VAL A 71 0.47 31.61 -20.29
N PRO A 72 0.48 31.45 -18.95
CA PRO A 72 1.39 30.54 -18.28
C PRO A 72 1.33 29.12 -18.86
N ASP A 73 2.49 28.53 -19.13
CA ASP A 73 2.60 27.16 -19.62
C ASP A 73 2.51 26.12 -18.48
N ALA A 74 2.50 24.83 -18.85
CA ALA A 74 2.34 23.74 -17.88
C ALA A 74 3.50 23.66 -16.87
N ASP A 75 4.74 23.98 -17.27
CA ASP A 75 5.90 23.98 -16.36
C ASP A 75 5.80 25.12 -15.35
N GLN A 76 5.46 26.32 -15.82
CA GLN A 76 5.26 27.48 -14.96
C GLN A 76 4.13 27.25 -13.95
N ILE A 77 3.02 26.63 -14.37
CA ILE A 77 1.92 26.24 -13.48
C ILE A 77 2.40 25.20 -12.45
N ALA A 78 3.16 24.18 -12.87
CA ALA A 78 3.68 23.15 -11.98
C ALA A 78 4.68 23.71 -10.95
N ARG A 79 5.61 24.56 -11.37
CA ARG A 79 6.57 25.23 -10.49
C ARG A 79 5.89 26.19 -9.52
N THR A 80 4.81 26.85 -9.96
CA THR A 80 4.00 27.70 -9.07
C THR A 80 3.26 26.86 -8.03
N ARG A 81 2.69 25.72 -8.42
CA ARG A 81 2.07 24.77 -7.48
C ARG A 81 3.09 24.29 -6.45
N GLN A 82 4.26 23.85 -6.91
CA GLN A 82 5.35 23.41 -6.05
C GLN A 82 5.75 24.53 -5.07
N ALA A 83 5.97 25.75 -5.54
CA ALA A 83 6.34 26.88 -4.70
C ALA A 83 5.28 27.19 -3.63
N LEU A 84 3.99 27.15 -3.98
CA LEU A 84 2.89 27.35 -3.03
C LEU A 84 2.76 26.20 -2.02
N ASP A 85 3.17 24.99 -2.38
CA ASP A 85 3.06 23.80 -1.54
C ASP A 85 4.29 23.62 -0.62
N THR A 86 5.48 24.10 -1.02
CA THR A 86 6.75 23.83 -0.31
C THR A 86 7.38 25.05 0.35
N LEU A 87 7.10 26.28 -0.10
CA LEU A 87 7.68 27.50 0.46
C LEU A 87 6.81 28.05 1.60
N PRO A 88 7.41 28.71 2.62
CA PRO A 88 6.67 29.20 3.77
C PRO A 88 5.70 30.33 3.37
N GLY A 89 4.43 30.20 3.76
CA GLY A 89 3.43 31.26 3.60
C GLY A 89 3.37 32.22 4.80
N PRO A 90 2.62 33.34 4.70
CA PRO A 90 1.91 33.85 3.52
C PRO A 90 2.84 34.25 2.36
N VAL A 91 2.36 34.06 1.13
CA VAL A 91 3.12 34.29 -0.11
C VAL A 91 2.64 35.57 -0.80
N VAL A 92 3.56 36.37 -1.34
CA VAL A 92 3.24 37.50 -2.22
C VAL A 92 3.85 37.29 -3.61
N GLY A 93 3.01 37.33 -4.64
CA GLY A 93 3.44 37.28 -6.03
C GLY A 93 3.47 38.67 -6.67
N TYR A 94 4.54 39.04 -7.35
CA TYR A 94 4.60 40.30 -8.08
C TYR A 94 4.87 40.12 -9.57
N CYS A 95 4.35 41.07 -10.35
CA CYS A 95 4.80 41.32 -11.72
C CYS A 95 4.75 42.82 -12.00
N ARG A 96 4.56 43.28 -13.25
CA ARG A 96 4.34 44.72 -13.52
C ARG A 96 3.12 45.30 -12.78
N SER A 97 1.94 44.70 -12.94
CA SER A 97 0.66 45.17 -12.36
C SER A 97 0.04 44.21 -11.33
N GLY A 98 0.67 43.07 -11.03
CA GLY A 98 0.08 41.96 -10.27
C GLY A 98 -0.84 41.02 -11.07
N THR A 99 -1.21 41.38 -12.31
CA THR A 99 -2.14 40.58 -13.14
C THR A 99 -1.58 39.19 -13.48
N ARG A 100 -0.30 39.08 -13.86
CA ARG A 100 0.31 37.77 -14.17
C ARG A 100 0.38 36.88 -12.93
N ALA A 101 0.70 37.46 -11.78
CA ALA A 101 0.71 36.75 -10.51
C ALA A 101 -0.68 36.19 -10.16
N ALA A 102 -1.75 36.95 -10.42
CA ALA A 102 -3.12 36.47 -10.27
C ALA A 102 -3.49 35.37 -11.30
N HIS A 103 -3.10 35.53 -12.57
CA HIS A 103 -3.40 34.55 -13.62
C HIS A 103 -2.75 33.19 -13.35
N ILE A 104 -1.47 33.18 -13.02
CA ILE A 104 -0.74 31.93 -12.76
C ILE A 104 -1.15 31.30 -11.42
N TRP A 105 -1.46 32.11 -10.41
CA TRP A 105 -2.10 31.63 -9.17
C TRP A 105 -3.44 30.95 -9.49
N ALA A 106 -4.29 31.57 -10.31
CA ALA A 106 -5.58 31.01 -10.68
C ALA A 106 -5.44 29.64 -11.37
N LEU A 107 -4.49 29.52 -12.30
CA LEU A 107 -4.18 28.26 -12.99
C LEU A 107 -3.55 27.21 -12.05
N ALA A 108 -2.70 27.63 -11.11
CA ALA A 108 -2.11 26.75 -10.10
C ALA A 108 -3.14 26.18 -9.12
N GLU A 109 -4.16 26.99 -8.75
CA GLU A 109 -5.27 26.59 -7.88
C GLU A 109 -6.35 25.78 -8.61
N ALA A 110 -6.36 25.75 -9.94
CA ALA A 110 -7.28 24.93 -10.71
C ALA A 110 -7.09 23.44 -10.36
N GLY A 111 -8.17 22.79 -9.91
CA GLY A 111 -8.13 21.42 -9.36
C GLY A 111 -7.95 21.34 -7.84
N LYS A 112 -7.51 22.42 -7.18
CA LYS A 112 -7.44 22.56 -5.71
C LYS A 112 -8.64 23.32 -5.14
N ARG A 113 -9.20 24.27 -5.92
CA ARG A 113 -10.39 25.06 -5.56
C ARG A 113 -11.43 25.03 -6.69
N PRO A 114 -12.73 25.16 -6.37
CA PRO A 114 -13.75 25.32 -7.40
C PRO A 114 -13.45 26.53 -8.29
N VAL A 115 -13.56 26.38 -9.62
CA VAL A 115 -13.25 27.43 -10.60
C VAL A 115 -13.97 28.75 -10.28
N ALA A 116 -15.23 28.67 -9.82
CA ALA A 116 -16.00 29.85 -9.42
C ALA A 116 -15.36 30.63 -8.24
N GLN A 117 -14.75 29.94 -7.27
CA GLN A 117 -14.07 30.58 -6.14
C GLN A 117 -12.75 31.22 -6.55
N ILE A 118 -12.04 30.60 -7.50
CA ILE A 118 -10.80 31.15 -8.07
C ILE A 118 -11.11 32.46 -8.79
N VAL A 119 -12.16 32.48 -9.62
CA VAL A 119 -12.61 33.70 -10.32
C VAL A 119 -13.02 34.78 -9.33
N ALA A 120 -13.84 34.45 -8.31
CA ALA A 120 -14.28 35.41 -7.31
C ALA A 120 -13.12 36.01 -6.48
N ALA A 121 -12.12 35.19 -6.13
CA ALA A 121 -10.94 35.64 -5.39
C ALA A 121 -10.08 36.60 -6.21
N ALA A 122 -9.88 36.32 -7.51
CA ALA A 122 -9.17 37.23 -8.41
C ALA A 122 -9.94 38.53 -8.64
N GLU A 123 -11.28 38.46 -8.82
CA GLU A 123 -12.14 39.64 -8.96
C GLU A 123 -12.11 40.52 -7.70
N LYS A 124 -12.12 39.92 -6.50
CA LYS A 124 -11.96 40.64 -5.22
C LYS A 124 -10.62 41.38 -5.14
N ALA A 125 -9.56 40.82 -5.72
CA ALA A 125 -8.25 41.46 -5.84
C ALA A 125 -8.16 42.44 -7.04
N GLY A 126 -9.26 42.68 -7.76
CA GLY A 126 -9.33 43.59 -8.90
C GLY A 126 -8.68 43.06 -10.17
N VAL A 127 -8.67 41.74 -10.38
CA VAL A 127 -8.14 41.09 -11.59
C VAL A 127 -9.20 40.20 -12.23
N ASP A 128 -9.52 40.44 -13.50
CA ASP A 128 -10.44 39.59 -14.27
C ASP A 128 -9.72 38.39 -14.87
N VAL A 129 -10.06 37.19 -14.38
CA VAL A 129 -9.53 35.91 -14.89
C VAL A 129 -10.56 35.10 -15.67
N ARG A 130 -11.71 35.67 -16.01
CA ARG A 130 -12.81 34.93 -16.68
C ARG A 130 -12.40 34.38 -18.04
N ALA A 131 -11.50 35.06 -18.75
CA ALA A 131 -10.92 34.58 -20.00
C ALA A 131 -10.12 33.27 -19.84
N LEU A 132 -9.66 32.93 -18.63
CA LEU A 132 -8.95 31.68 -18.33
C LEU A 132 -9.89 30.53 -18.01
N ARG A 133 -11.21 30.77 -17.89
CA ARG A 133 -12.19 29.76 -17.43
C ARG A 133 -12.11 28.42 -18.17
N PRO A 134 -12.04 28.34 -19.52
CA PRO A 134 -11.93 27.06 -20.21
C PRO A 134 -10.69 26.26 -19.77
N ARG A 135 -9.56 26.96 -19.59
CA ARG A 135 -8.30 26.34 -19.14
C ARG A 135 -8.33 25.95 -17.66
N LEU A 136 -8.99 26.76 -16.82
CA LEU A 136 -9.23 26.42 -15.41
C LEU A 136 -10.10 25.16 -15.27
N GLU A 137 -11.14 25.04 -16.09
CA GLU A 137 -12.02 23.87 -16.13
C GLU A 137 -11.30 22.63 -16.67
N GLU A 138 -10.51 22.77 -17.72
CA GLU A 138 -9.66 21.69 -18.26
C GLU A 138 -8.64 21.20 -17.22
N LEU A 139 -7.95 22.13 -16.54
CA LEU A 139 -7.00 21.81 -15.46
C LEU A 139 -7.69 21.21 -14.23
N ALA A 140 -8.92 21.63 -13.93
CA ALA A 140 -9.72 21.07 -12.83
C ALA A 140 -10.27 19.67 -13.16
N ALA A 141 -10.56 19.39 -14.44
CA ALA A 141 -11.04 18.10 -14.92
C ALA A 141 -9.92 17.07 -15.11
N SER A 142 -8.72 17.53 -15.49
CA SER A 142 -7.51 16.68 -15.65
C SER A 142 -6.72 16.49 -14.35
N SER A 143 -6.98 17.30 -13.33
CA SER A 143 -6.53 17.03 -11.97
C SER A 143 -7.50 16.04 -11.31
N PRO A 144 -7.05 14.98 -10.61
CA PRO A 144 -7.92 14.09 -9.87
C PRO A 144 -8.58 14.91 -8.74
N SER A 145 -9.82 15.35 -9.00
CA SER A 145 -10.48 16.39 -8.23
C SER A 145 -10.87 15.90 -6.83
N VAL A 146 -10.34 16.59 -5.82
CA VAL A 146 -10.89 16.63 -4.47
C VAL A 146 -11.89 17.78 -4.43
N SER A 147 -13.15 17.49 -4.17
CA SER A 147 -14.17 18.49 -3.88
C SER A 147 -14.56 18.39 -2.41
N VAL A 148 -14.34 19.47 -1.65
CA VAL A 148 -14.97 19.70 -0.35
C VAL A 148 -15.92 20.89 -0.54
N PRO A 149 -17.25 20.74 -0.31
CA PRO A 149 -18.16 21.86 -0.31
C PRO A 149 -18.02 22.67 0.97
N ALA A 150 -17.96 23.99 0.84
CA ALA A 150 -18.12 24.95 1.92
C ALA A 150 -19.61 25.19 2.19
N GLY A 151 -20.03 25.06 3.45
CA GLY A 151 -21.36 25.42 3.89
C GLY A 151 -21.47 25.56 5.41
N SER A 152 -21.66 26.81 5.84
CA SER A 152 -22.09 27.30 7.15
C SER A 152 -21.07 27.33 8.29
N GLY A 153 -20.97 28.50 8.92
CA GLY A 153 -20.16 28.75 10.11
C GLY A 153 -20.48 27.75 11.22
N MET A 154 -19.48 26.96 11.53
CA MET A 154 -19.30 26.17 12.74
C MET A 154 -17.79 26.11 12.98
N PRO A 155 -17.32 25.90 14.23
CA PRO A 155 -15.90 26.00 14.57
C PRO A 155 -15.06 25.13 13.62
N ARG A 156 -13.79 25.49 13.37
CA ARG A 156 -12.83 24.57 12.71
C ARG A 156 -13.04 23.21 13.36
N ARG A 157 -13.67 22.26 12.65
CA ARG A 157 -13.86 20.92 13.20
C ARG A 157 -12.46 20.37 13.32
N ASP A 158 -12.04 20.14 14.56
CA ASP A 158 -10.73 19.65 14.92
C ASP A 158 -10.29 18.54 13.97
N VAL A 159 -9.05 18.69 13.49
CA VAL A 159 -8.24 17.62 12.94
C VAL A 159 -8.38 16.44 13.91
N ALA A 160 -8.83 15.29 13.43
CA ALA A 160 -8.86 14.09 14.24
C ALA A 160 -7.41 13.76 14.59
N HIS A 161 -7.02 14.02 15.83
CA HIS A 161 -5.75 13.60 16.38
C HIS A 161 -5.97 12.27 17.12
N PHE A 162 -5.10 11.29 16.88
CA PHE A 162 -5.12 10.02 17.58
C PHE A 162 -3.78 9.75 18.26
N GLN A 163 -3.81 9.20 19.46
CA GLN A 163 -2.58 8.71 20.08
C GLN A 163 -1.97 7.58 19.25
N VAL A 164 -2.82 6.76 18.61
CA VAL A 164 -2.37 5.76 17.64
C VAL A 164 -3.23 5.83 16.39
N LEU A 165 -2.60 6.11 15.25
CA LEU A 165 -3.23 6.03 13.94
C LEU A 165 -2.77 4.76 13.22
N ILE A 166 -3.72 3.96 12.74
CA ILE A 166 -3.47 2.71 12.02
C ILE A 166 -3.92 2.89 10.57
N ILE A 167 -3.04 2.67 9.61
CA ILE A 167 -3.37 2.73 8.18
C ILE A 167 -3.56 1.32 7.62
N GLY A 168 -4.81 0.97 7.32
CA GLY A 168 -5.25 -0.33 6.84
C GLY A 168 -6.02 -1.13 7.90
N GLY A 169 -7.27 -1.47 7.62
CA GLY A 169 -8.17 -2.30 8.43
C GLY A 169 -8.07 -3.79 8.10
N GLY A 170 -6.94 -4.24 7.55
CA GLY A 170 -6.70 -5.64 7.23
C GLY A 170 -6.37 -6.51 8.45
N ALA A 171 -5.90 -7.73 8.19
CA ALA A 171 -5.51 -8.68 9.23
C ALA A 171 -4.48 -8.08 10.22
N GLY A 172 -3.48 -7.36 9.73
CA GLY A 172 -2.47 -6.71 10.58
C GLY A 172 -3.06 -5.58 11.44
N GLY A 173 -3.74 -4.63 10.80
CA GLY A 173 -4.26 -3.42 11.44
C GLY A 173 -5.29 -3.70 12.54
N LEU A 174 -6.29 -4.55 12.29
CA LEU A 174 -7.26 -4.87 13.33
C LEU A 174 -6.67 -5.74 14.44
N SER A 175 -5.67 -6.58 14.14
CA SER A 175 -5.00 -7.38 15.18
C SER A 175 -4.20 -6.51 16.13
N VAL A 176 -3.46 -5.53 15.62
CA VAL A 176 -2.69 -4.61 16.46
C VAL A 176 -3.61 -3.65 17.22
N ALA A 177 -4.70 -3.17 16.60
CA ALA A 177 -5.73 -2.40 17.29
C ALA A 177 -6.32 -3.18 18.49
N GLY A 178 -6.73 -4.44 18.28
CA GLY A 178 -7.23 -5.29 19.35
C GLY A 178 -6.18 -5.59 20.43
N SER A 179 -4.91 -5.77 20.03
CA SER A 179 -3.79 -6.00 20.95
C SER A 179 -3.46 -4.78 21.82
N LEU A 180 -3.54 -3.57 21.25
CA LEU A 180 -3.42 -2.30 21.95
C LEU A 180 -4.55 -2.11 22.95
N LEU A 181 -5.80 -2.25 22.52
CA LEU A 181 -6.97 -2.10 23.41
C LEU A 181 -6.96 -3.09 24.57
N ARG A 182 -6.46 -4.32 24.36
CA ARG A 182 -6.32 -5.29 25.44
C ARG A 182 -5.34 -4.85 26.52
N ARG A 183 -4.31 -4.09 26.16
CA ARG A 183 -3.28 -3.57 27.10
C ARG A 183 -3.68 -2.23 27.69
N ASN A 184 -4.30 -1.37 26.90
CA ASN A 184 -4.77 -0.07 27.32
C ASN A 184 -6.05 0.33 26.55
N ARG A 185 -7.20 0.29 27.23
CA ARG A 185 -8.50 0.66 26.65
C ARG A 185 -8.76 2.16 26.57
N THR A 186 -7.92 2.99 27.20
CA THR A 186 -8.10 4.45 27.19
C THR A 186 -7.41 5.14 26.01
N LEU A 187 -6.71 4.38 25.16
CA LEU A 187 -6.05 4.92 23.98
C LEU A 187 -7.06 5.49 22.99
N SER A 188 -6.79 6.70 22.50
CA SER A 188 -7.44 7.21 21.29
C SER A 188 -6.82 6.54 20.06
N ILE A 189 -7.57 5.64 19.41
CA ILE A 189 -7.11 4.88 18.24
C ILE A 189 -7.98 5.17 17.02
N GLY A 190 -7.36 5.56 15.92
CA GLY A 190 -7.99 5.71 14.61
C GLY A 190 -7.54 4.61 13.66
N VAL A 191 -8.47 4.03 12.89
CA VAL A 191 -8.17 3.07 11.81
C VAL A 191 -8.65 3.64 10.48
N VAL A 192 -7.72 3.91 9.57
CA VAL A 192 -8.00 4.39 8.21
C VAL A 192 -8.16 3.19 7.28
N GLU A 193 -9.37 2.92 6.82
CA GLU A 193 -9.69 1.80 5.93
C GLU A 193 -10.85 2.15 4.99
N PRO A 194 -10.66 2.16 3.66
CA PRO A 194 -11.73 2.49 2.72
C PRO A 194 -12.74 1.35 2.49
N SER A 195 -12.34 0.09 2.64
CA SER A 195 -13.16 -1.08 2.31
C SER A 195 -14.34 -1.23 3.26
N ASN A 196 -15.50 -1.61 2.72
CA ASN A 196 -16.65 -2.05 3.51
C ASN A 196 -16.58 -3.53 3.90
N GLU A 197 -15.61 -4.26 3.36
CA GLU A 197 -15.52 -5.71 3.46
C GLU A 197 -14.15 -6.15 3.99
N HIS A 198 -14.18 -7.06 4.95
CA HIS A 198 -13.02 -7.72 5.51
C HIS A 198 -12.93 -9.16 4.99
N PHE A 199 -11.73 -9.59 4.61
CA PHE A 199 -11.52 -10.91 4.04
C PHE A 199 -10.51 -11.76 4.81
N TYR A 200 -10.93 -12.97 5.18
CA TYR A 200 -10.03 -14.06 5.57
C TYR A 200 -9.42 -14.71 4.33
N GLN A 201 -8.44 -14.03 3.73
CA GLN A 201 -7.80 -14.43 2.47
C GLN A 201 -7.14 -15.83 2.48
N PRO A 202 -6.57 -16.34 3.61
CA PRO A 202 -6.07 -17.72 3.64
C PRO A 202 -7.13 -18.78 3.31
N GLY A 203 -8.42 -18.45 3.48
CA GLY A 203 -9.53 -19.29 3.09
C GLY A 203 -9.75 -19.43 1.59
N TRP A 204 -9.25 -18.50 0.76
CA TRP A 204 -9.50 -18.50 -0.70
C TRP A 204 -8.90 -19.71 -1.41
N THR A 205 -7.76 -20.21 -0.93
CA THR A 205 -7.22 -21.51 -1.37
C THR A 205 -8.21 -22.67 -1.15
N LEU A 206 -8.93 -22.67 -0.02
CA LEU A 206 -9.92 -23.70 0.29
C LEU A 206 -11.22 -23.49 -0.50
N VAL A 207 -11.55 -22.25 -0.88
CA VAL A 207 -12.64 -21.97 -1.82
C VAL A 207 -12.30 -22.53 -3.20
N GLY A 208 -11.11 -22.23 -3.73
CA GLY A 208 -10.62 -22.77 -5.00
C GLY A 208 -10.45 -24.29 -5.04
N GLY A 209 -10.36 -24.94 -3.88
CA GLY A 209 -10.38 -26.41 -3.74
C GLY A 209 -11.74 -27.02 -3.38
N GLY A 210 -12.83 -26.24 -3.40
CA GLY A 210 -14.19 -26.74 -3.15
C GLY A 210 -14.51 -27.10 -1.71
N VAL A 211 -13.72 -26.62 -0.74
CA VAL A 211 -13.84 -26.97 0.69
C VAL A 211 -14.62 -25.90 1.45
N PHE A 212 -14.41 -24.63 1.10
CA PHE A 212 -15.12 -23.48 1.66
C PHE A 212 -16.02 -22.82 0.62
N ARG A 213 -17.03 -22.09 1.09
CA ARG A 213 -17.78 -21.14 0.27
C ARG A 213 -17.15 -19.76 0.40
N ALA A 214 -17.08 -18.98 -0.69
CA ALA A 214 -16.51 -17.63 -0.67
C ALA A 214 -17.09 -16.75 0.45
N ALA A 215 -18.42 -16.79 0.65
CA ALA A 215 -19.11 -16.04 1.70
C ALA A 215 -18.61 -16.32 3.13
N GLN A 216 -18.06 -17.52 3.41
CA GLN A 216 -17.48 -17.83 4.73
C GLN A 216 -16.19 -17.06 5.02
N THR A 217 -15.54 -16.55 3.98
CA THR A 217 -14.27 -15.84 4.06
C THR A 217 -14.43 -14.32 4.11
N ARG A 218 -15.66 -13.82 4.18
CA ARG A 218 -16.00 -12.39 4.11
C ARG A 218 -16.89 -11.97 5.27
N ARG A 219 -16.61 -10.82 5.87
CA ARG A 219 -17.49 -10.12 6.81
C ARG A 219 -17.55 -8.64 6.43
N LYS A 220 -18.56 -7.91 6.90
CA LYS A 220 -18.52 -6.45 6.80
C LYS A 220 -17.39 -5.93 7.69
N GLU A 221 -16.66 -4.93 7.22
CA GLU A 221 -15.57 -4.30 7.99
C GLU A 221 -16.08 -3.78 9.33
N ALA A 222 -17.25 -3.14 9.33
CA ALA A 222 -17.93 -2.67 10.53
C ALA A 222 -18.18 -3.75 11.60
N ASP A 223 -18.42 -5.01 11.18
CA ASP A 223 -18.74 -6.11 12.11
C ASP A 223 -17.49 -6.64 12.83
N VAL A 224 -16.30 -6.36 12.29
CA VAL A 224 -15.01 -6.85 12.80
C VAL A 224 -14.12 -5.73 13.34
N MET A 225 -14.42 -4.47 13.02
CA MET A 225 -13.81 -3.30 13.62
C MET A 225 -13.98 -3.33 15.15
N PRO A 226 -12.91 -3.15 15.95
CA PRO A 226 -13.06 -3.05 17.39
C PRO A 226 -13.98 -1.88 17.79
N LYS A 227 -14.81 -2.06 18.82
CA LYS A 227 -15.82 -1.06 19.19
C LYS A 227 -15.24 0.26 19.71
N ASP A 228 -14.05 0.19 20.30
CA ASP A 228 -13.40 1.35 20.95
C ASP A 228 -12.41 2.07 20.01
N VAL A 229 -12.41 1.75 18.70
CA VAL A 229 -11.62 2.51 17.71
C VAL A 229 -12.52 3.36 16.83
N VAL A 230 -12.00 4.48 16.34
CA VAL A 230 -12.66 5.30 15.33
C VAL A 230 -12.30 4.77 13.95
N TRP A 231 -13.29 4.25 13.23
CA TRP A 231 -13.12 3.89 11.82
C TRP A 231 -13.19 5.13 10.94
N VAL A 232 -12.05 5.54 10.40
CA VAL A 232 -11.92 6.59 9.39
C VAL A 232 -12.05 5.94 8.02
N LYS A 233 -13.26 6.00 7.46
CA LYS A 233 -13.59 5.32 6.21
C LYS A 233 -13.10 6.08 4.97
N GLN A 234 -11.78 6.18 4.86
CA GLN A 234 -11.06 6.82 3.76
C GLN A 234 -9.83 6.01 3.39
N ALA A 235 -9.29 6.26 2.21
CA ALA A 235 -7.95 5.79 1.85
C ALA A 235 -6.89 6.78 2.36
N ALA A 236 -5.74 6.29 2.81
CA ALA A 236 -4.57 7.15 2.97
C ALA A 236 -4.01 7.53 1.59
N LYS A 237 -3.59 8.79 1.43
CA LYS A 237 -3.08 9.35 0.17
C LYS A 237 -1.61 9.75 0.28
N LEU A 238 -1.20 10.36 1.39
CA LEU A 238 0.17 10.82 1.60
C LEU A 238 0.57 10.69 3.07
N PHE A 239 1.77 10.20 3.31
CA PHE A 239 2.41 10.18 4.63
C PHE A 239 3.33 11.41 4.78
N ARG A 240 3.20 12.15 5.89
CA ARG A 240 4.07 13.27 6.25
C ARG A 240 4.69 13.01 7.63
N PRO A 241 5.63 12.06 7.74
CA PRO A 241 6.16 11.62 9.03
C PRO A 241 6.92 12.73 9.78
N ASP A 242 7.53 13.69 9.07
CA ASP A 242 8.27 14.81 9.69
C ASP A 242 7.38 15.76 10.52
N VAL A 243 6.07 15.75 10.24
CA VAL A 243 5.07 16.56 10.97
C VAL A 243 3.98 15.69 11.59
N HIS A 244 4.19 14.37 11.66
CA HIS A 244 3.29 13.40 12.30
C HIS A 244 1.85 13.42 11.75
N GLU A 245 1.71 13.49 10.42
CA GLU A 245 0.40 13.60 9.75
C GLU A 245 0.23 12.62 8.57
N VAL A 246 -1.02 12.22 8.33
CA VAL A 246 -1.44 11.49 7.13
C VAL A 246 -2.53 12.29 6.42
N VAL A 247 -2.36 12.51 5.12
CA VAL A 247 -3.40 13.08 4.24
C VAL A 247 -4.24 11.95 3.68
N LEU A 248 -5.56 12.09 3.73
CA LEU A 248 -6.52 11.12 3.26
C LEU A 248 -6.96 11.41 1.81
N GLY A 249 -7.69 10.46 1.22
CA GLY A 249 -8.17 10.54 -0.17
C GLY A 249 -9.09 11.73 -0.43
N ASP A 250 -9.86 12.15 0.57
CA ASP A 250 -10.73 13.33 0.53
C ASP A 250 -10.00 14.65 0.83
N GLY A 251 -8.68 14.60 1.01
CA GLY A 251 -7.85 15.76 1.35
C GLY A 251 -7.86 16.15 2.82
N SER A 252 -8.66 15.49 3.66
CA SER A 252 -8.57 15.69 5.11
C SER A 252 -7.23 15.20 5.67
N VAL A 253 -6.83 15.75 6.81
CA VAL A 253 -5.57 15.44 7.47
C VAL A 253 -5.87 14.85 8.84
N VAL A 254 -5.13 13.82 9.22
CA VAL A 254 -5.19 13.17 10.54
C VAL A 254 -3.79 13.18 11.13
N SER A 255 -3.64 13.74 12.33
CA SER A 255 -2.36 13.75 13.05
C SER A 255 -2.29 12.61 14.06
N TYR A 256 -1.08 12.25 14.49
CA TYR A 256 -0.87 11.12 15.38
C TYR A 256 0.29 11.31 16.35
N ASP A 257 0.25 10.62 17.50
CA ASP A 257 1.44 10.44 18.34
C ASP A 257 2.29 9.26 17.84
N ALA A 258 1.64 8.15 17.49
CA ALA A 258 2.26 6.98 16.87
C ALA A 258 1.48 6.50 15.63
N LEU A 259 2.20 6.13 14.57
CA LEU A 259 1.64 5.62 13.32
C LEU A 259 1.95 4.13 13.17
N ILE A 260 0.94 3.34 12.79
CA ILE A 260 1.11 1.94 12.43
C ILE A 260 0.67 1.71 10.99
N VAL A 261 1.59 1.31 10.13
CA VAL A 261 1.31 1.00 8.72
C VAL A 261 1.01 -0.47 8.54
N ALA A 262 -0.20 -0.78 8.05
CA ALA A 262 -0.72 -2.15 7.88
C ALA A 262 -1.44 -2.33 6.52
N THR A 263 -1.00 -1.63 5.49
CA THR A 263 -1.65 -1.52 4.17
C THR A 263 -1.57 -2.78 3.30
N GLY A 264 -0.95 -3.86 3.80
CA GLY A 264 -0.80 -5.11 3.06
C GLY A 264 0.13 -4.98 1.84
N ILE A 265 -0.23 -5.67 0.75
CA ILE A 265 0.55 -5.74 -0.49
C ILE A 265 -0.37 -5.55 -1.70
N THR A 266 0.14 -4.96 -2.76
CA THR A 266 -0.56 -4.77 -4.03
C THR A 266 -0.34 -5.96 -4.95
N LEU A 267 -1.42 -6.40 -5.60
CA LEU A 267 -1.39 -7.40 -6.67
C LEU A 267 -1.30 -6.66 -8.01
N ASN A 268 -0.18 -6.79 -8.72
CA ASN A 268 0.05 -6.10 -9.98
C ASN A 268 -0.38 -6.98 -11.15
N TRP A 269 -1.67 -6.97 -11.46
CA TRP A 269 -2.24 -7.75 -12.57
C TRP A 269 -1.74 -7.26 -13.94
N ASP A 270 -1.52 -5.95 -14.06
CA ASP A 270 -1.08 -5.29 -15.30
C ASP A 270 0.40 -5.53 -15.62
N ALA A 271 1.16 -6.14 -14.69
CA ALA A 271 2.55 -6.55 -14.93
C ALA A 271 2.70 -7.67 -15.96
N ILE A 272 1.61 -8.38 -16.28
CA ILE A 272 1.58 -9.46 -17.25
C ILE A 272 0.60 -9.03 -18.34
N PRO A 273 1.08 -8.62 -19.53
CA PRO A 273 0.21 -8.23 -20.63
C PRO A 273 -0.86 -9.30 -20.93
N GLY A 274 -2.09 -8.83 -21.16
CA GLY A 274 -3.26 -9.67 -21.46
C GLY A 274 -3.89 -10.39 -20.26
N LEU A 275 -3.25 -10.38 -19.08
CA LEU A 275 -3.76 -11.10 -17.89
C LEU A 275 -5.04 -10.45 -17.35
N ALA A 276 -5.03 -9.15 -17.11
CA ALA A 276 -6.14 -8.44 -16.46
C ALA A 276 -7.44 -8.60 -17.26
N GLU A 277 -7.33 -8.52 -18.59
CA GLU A 277 -8.44 -8.60 -19.52
C GLU A 277 -9.06 -9.99 -19.56
N THR A 278 -8.31 -11.07 -19.27
CA THR A 278 -8.78 -12.45 -19.41
C THR A 278 -9.14 -13.14 -18.08
N LEU A 279 -8.85 -12.55 -16.93
CA LEU A 279 -9.20 -13.13 -15.61
C LEU A 279 -10.70 -13.37 -15.47
N GLY A 280 -11.08 -14.59 -15.10
CA GLY A 280 -12.49 -15.00 -14.95
C GLY A 280 -13.13 -15.51 -16.24
N LYS A 281 -12.38 -15.58 -17.34
CA LYS A 281 -12.81 -16.14 -18.63
C LYS A 281 -11.65 -16.88 -19.29
N ASN A 282 -11.89 -17.51 -20.44
CA ASN A 282 -10.89 -18.26 -21.23
C ASN A 282 -10.06 -19.29 -20.43
N GLY A 283 -10.59 -19.84 -19.33
CA GLY A 283 -9.85 -20.76 -18.47
C GLY A 283 -8.80 -20.11 -17.54
N VAL A 284 -8.72 -18.76 -17.46
CA VAL A 284 -7.74 -18.04 -16.64
C VAL A 284 -8.33 -17.60 -15.30
N THR A 285 -7.70 -17.99 -14.20
CA THR A 285 -8.20 -17.75 -12.83
C THR A 285 -7.07 -17.40 -11.85
N SER A 286 -7.44 -16.97 -10.63
CA SER A 286 -6.50 -16.79 -9.53
C SER A 286 -7.18 -16.82 -8.17
N ASN A 287 -6.67 -17.63 -7.23
CA ASN A 287 -7.14 -17.63 -5.85
C ASN A 287 -6.69 -16.39 -5.03
N TYR A 288 -5.98 -15.43 -5.66
CA TYR A 288 -5.57 -14.18 -5.03
C TYR A 288 -6.63 -13.06 -5.16
N ARG A 289 -7.75 -13.33 -5.84
CA ARG A 289 -8.92 -12.45 -5.93
C ARG A 289 -10.16 -13.17 -5.38
N PHE A 290 -10.97 -12.47 -4.59
CA PHE A 290 -12.13 -13.05 -3.89
C PHE A 290 -13.15 -13.70 -4.84
N ASP A 291 -13.49 -13.01 -5.92
CA ASP A 291 -14.47 -13.41 -6.94
C ASP A 291 -13.98 -14.56 -7.83
N LEU A 292 -12.66 -14.73 -7.95
CA LEU A 292 -12.06 -15.75 -8.82
C LEU A 292 -11.85 -17.10 -8.14
N ALA A 293 -11.73 -17.16 -6.81
CA ALA A 293 -11.54 -18.44 -6.13
C ALA A 293 -12.70 -19.44 -6.40
N PRO A 294 -13.99 -19.03 -6.41
CA PRO A 294 -15.08 -19.90 -6.87
C PRO A 294 -14.94 -20.35 -8.33
N TYR A 295 -14.47 -19.45 -9.21
CA TYR A 295 -14.24 -19.76 -10.62
C TYR A 295 -13.09 -20.76 -10.81
N THR A 296 -12.02 -20.68 -10.00
CA THR A 296 -10.99 -21.73 -9.94
C THR A 296 -11.61 -23.09 -9.66
N TRP A 297 -12.48 -23.18 -8.66
CA TRP A 297 -13.13 -24.45 -8.34
C TRP A 297 -14.04 -24.94 -9.48
N GLN A 298 -14.76 -24.04 -10.14
CA GLN A 298 -15.56 -24.38 -11.31
C GLN A 298 -14.71 -24.97 -12.45
N LEU A 299 -13.58 -24.33 -12.79
CA LEU A 299 -12.67 -24.85 -13.81
C LEU A 299 -12.12 -26.23 -13.43
N VAL A 300 -11.72 -26.39 -12.17
CA VAL A 300 -11.28 -27.68 -11.63
C VAL A 300 -12.39 -28.73 -11.76
N GLN A 301 -13.66 -28.38 -11.56
CA GLN A 301 -14.79 -29.30 -11.74
C GLN A 301 -15.03 -29.70 -13.19
N GLN A 302 -14.87 -28.77 -14.12
CA GLN A 302 -15.19 -28.96 -15.54
C GLN A 302 -14.08 -29.68 -16.32
N LEU A 303 -12.81 -29.46 -15.97
CA LEU A 303 -11.68 -30.07 -16.67
C LEU A 303 -11.66 -31.60 -16.45
N LYS A 304 -11.65 -32.36 -17.57
CA LYS A 304 -11.57 -33.83 -17.61
C LYS A 304 -10.34 -34.35 -18.35
N GLY A 305 -9.69 -33.48 -19.10
CA GLY A 305 -8.45 -33.74 -19.83
C GLY A 305 -7.93 -32.44 -20.44
N GLY A 306 -6.69 -32.44 -20.94
CA GLY A 306 -6.04 -31.24 -21.49
C GLY A 306 -4.92 -30.72 -20.59
N THR A 307 -4.61 -29.42 -20.66
CA THR A 307 -3.46 -28.84 -19.94
C THR A 307 -3.88 -27.87 -18.84
N ALA A 308 -3.40 -28.07 -17.62
CA ALA A 308 -3.58 -27.16 -16.50
C ALA A 308 -2.24 -26.60 -16.03
N ILE A 309 -2.05 -25.28 -16.17
CA ILE A 309 -0.83 -24.58 -15.79
C ILE A 309 -1.09 -23.75 -14.53
N PHE A 310 -0.20 -23.85 -13.56
CA PHE A 310 -0.20 -23.05 -12.34
C PHE A 310 1.08 -22.24 -12.28
N THR A 311 1.00 -20.96 -11.88
CA THR A 311 2.19 -20.09 -11.89
C THR A 311 2.53 -19.52 -10.51
N GLN A 312 3.82 -19.25 -10.32
CA GLN A 312 4.36 -18.49 -9.21
C GLN A 312 5.37 -17.45 -9.73
N PRO A 313 5.13 -16.15 -9.50
CA PRO A 313 6.01 -15.08 -9.96
C PRO A 313 7.25 -14.97 -9.06
N PRO A 314 8.20 -14.07 -9.39
CA PRO A 314 9.30 -13.73 -8.49
C PRO A 314 8.80 -13.26 -7.11
N MET A 315 9.59 -13.53 -6.08
CA MET A 315 9.35 -13.01 -4.74
C MET A 315 9.56 -11.49 -4.69
N PRO A 316 8.87 -10.75 -3.80
CA PRO A 316 7.97 -11.24 -2.75
C PRO A 316 6.52 -11.47 -3.20
N ILE A 317 5.84 -12.43 -2.58
CA ILE A 317 4.39 -12.62 -2.66
C ILE A 317 3.78 -12.91 -1.29
N LYS A 318 2.53 -12.50 -1.06
CA LYS A 318 1.79 -12.98 0.12
C LYS A 318 1.51 -14.48 -0.01
N CYS A 319 1.75 -15.19 1.09
CA CYS A 319 1.60 -16.64 1.21
C CYS A 319 2.28 -17.42 0.07
N ALA A 320 3.61 -17.47 0.04
CA ALA A 320 4.40 -18.14 -1.01
C ALA A 320 4.04 -19.61 -1.28
N GLY A 321 3.39 -20.30 -0.34
CA GLY A 321 2.89 -21.66 -0.57
C GLY A 321 1.50 -21.74 -1.22
N ALA A 322 0.76 -20.64 -1.38
CA ALA A 322 -0.58 -20.68 -1.98
C ALA A 322 -0.62 -21.13 -3.47
N PRO A 323 0.35 -20.78 -4.34
CA PRO A 323 0.41 -21.32 -5.70
C PRO A 323 0.40 -22.86 -5.70
N GLN A 324 1.26 -23.46 -4.89
CA GLN A 324 1.36 -24.92 -4.74
C GLN A 324 0.08 -25.54 -4.16
N LYS A 325 -0.57 -24.89 -3.20
CA LYS A 325 -1.84 -25.39 -2.65
C LYS A 325 -2.93 -25.48 -3.72
N ALA A 326 -2.94 -24.56 -4.69
CA ALA A 326 -3.88 -24.61 -5.81
C ALA A 326 -3.59 -25.83 -6.72
N VAL A 327 -2.32 -26.11 -7.02
CA VAL A 327 -1.89 -27.32 -7.74
C VAL A 327 -2.41 -28.57 -7.03
N TYR A 328 -2.06 -28.73 -5.74
CA TYR A 328 -2.34 -29.94 -4.98
C TYR A 328 -3.83 -30.20 -4.80
N LEU A 329 -4.63 -29.16 -4.49
CA LEU A 329 -6.07 -29.30 -4.33
C LEU A 329 -6.79 -29.62 -5.65
N SER A 330 -6.31 -29.06 -6.76
CA SER A 330 -6.84 -29.36 -8.09
C SER A 330 -6.53 -30.82 -8.47
N CYS A 331 -5.28 -31.25 -8.29
CA CYS A 331 -4.85 -32.62 -8.56
C CYS A 331 -5.58 -33.64 -7.67
N ASP A 332 -5.76 -33.36 -6.39
CA ASP A 332 -6.56 -34.21 -5.50
C ASP A 332 -8.00 -34.36 -5.99
N ALA A 333 -8.63 -33.26 -6.42
CA ALA A 333 -9.99 -33.30 -6.95
C ALA A 333 -10.08 -34.11 -8.25
N TRP A 334 -9.13 -33.94 -9.17
CA TRP A 334 -9.05 -34.72 -10.41
C TRP A 334 -8.79 -36.21 -10.14
N LYS A 335 -7.89 -36.51 -9.20
CA LYS A 335 -7.58 -37.89 -8.78
C LYS A 335 -8.79 -38.58 -8.18
N ARG A 336 -9.52 -37.92 -7.28
CA ARG A 336 -10.76 -38.46 -6.68
C ARG A 336 -11.88 -38.70 -7.70
N ARG A 337 -11.88 -37.98 -8.82
CA ARG A 337 -12.82 -38.18 -9.94
C ARG A 337 -12.32 -39.18 -10.99
N GLY A 338 -11.08 -39.67 -10.88
CA GLY A 338 -10.50 -40.59 -11.85
C GLY A 338 -10.15 -39.95 -13.20
N VAL A 339 -9.93 -38.63 -13.25
CA VAL A 339 -9.61 -37.90 -14.50
C VAL A 339 -8.21 -37.29 -14.54
N LEU A 340 -7.42 -37.42 -13.46
CA LEU A 340 -6.08 -36.82 -13.38
C LEU A 340 -5.17 -37.30 -14.51
N ASP A 341 -5.22 -38.59 -14.86
CA ASP A 341 -4.34 -39.18 -15.87
C ASP A 341 -4.59 -38.63 -17.29
N GLY A 342 -5.75 -37.98 -17.52
CA GLY A 342 -6.05 -37.27 -18.77
C GLY A 342 -5.59 -35.81 -18.80
N ILE A 343 -5.07 -35.28 -17.69
CA ILE A 343 -4.72 -33.86 -17.52
C ILE A 343 -3.20 -33.73 -17.37
N SER A 344 -2.58 -33.00 -18.29
CA SER A 344 -1.20 -32.55 -18.14
C SER A 344 -1.15 -31.38 -17.15
N VAL A 345 -0.50 -31.59 -16.01
CA VAL A 345 -0.40 -30.58 -14.95
C VAL A 345 1.02 -30.01 -14.91
N GLU A 346 1.14 -28.70 -15.04
CA GLU A 346 2.41 -27.97 -15.00
C GLU A 346 2.40 -26.95 -13.85
N PHE A 347 3.51 -26.85 -13.13
CA PHE A 347 3.73 -25.80 -12.14
C PHE A 347 4.99 -25.01 -12.48
N ASP A 348 4.79 -23.81 -13.01
CA ASP A 348 5.83 -22.85 -13.39
C ASP A 348 6.13 -21.90 -12.24
N THR A 349 7.32 -22.01 -11.66
CA THR A 349 7.77 -21.11 -10.61
C THR A 349 9.02 -20.36 -11.01
N ALA A 350 9.02 -19.04 -10.84
CA ALA A 350 10.20 -18.20 -11.09
C ALA A 350 11.30 -18.42 -10.04
N THR A 351 11.02 -19.16 -8.97
CA THR A 351 12.00 -19.49 -7.93
C THR A 351 12.90 -20.65 -8.35
N PRO A 352 14.14 -20.73 -7.83
CA PRO A 352 15.07 -21.82 -8.14
C PRO A 352 14.66 -23.17 -7.51
N GLY A 353 13.65 -23.19 -6.64
CA GLY A 353 13.16 -24.40 -5.99
C GLY A 353 11.72 -24.28 -5.53
N LEU A 354 11.14 -25.42 -5.12
CA LEU A 354 9.72 -25.55 -4.78
C LEU A 354 9.33 -24.76 -3.51
N PHE A 355 10.19 -24.73 -2.49
CA PHE A 355 9.89 -24.04 -1.23
C PHE A 355 11.16 -23.47 -0.60
N GLY A 356 11.04 -22.32 0.07
CA GLY A 356 12.19 -21.58 0.60
C GLY A 356 12.85 -22.20 1.85
N VAL A 357 12.21 -23.20 2.47
CA VAL A 357 12.73 -23.89 3.66
C VAL A 357 12.92 -25.37 3.32
N LYS A 358 14.19 -25.78 3.25
CA LYS A 358 14.63 -27.09 2.74
C LYS A 358 13.95 -28.28 3.41
N ASP A 359 13.69 -28.22 4.70
CA ASP A 359 13.11 -29.31 5.48
C ASP A 359 11.68 -29.69 5.04
N PHE A 360 10.97 -28.77 4.38
CA PHE A 360 9.64 -29.02 3.83
C PHE A 360 9.67 -29.43 2.35
N VAL A 361 10.81 -29.36 1.65
CA VAL A 361 10.88 -29.71 0.22
C VAL A 361 10.66 -31.21 -0.04
N PRO A 362 11.32 -32.15 0.67
CA PRO A 362 11.11 -33.58 0.43
C PRO A 362 9.64 -34.04 0.49
N PRO A 363 8.85 -33.72 1.54
CA PRO A 363 7.45 -34.15 1.60
C PRO A 363 6.59 -33.46 0.52
N LEU A 364 6.93 -32.26 0.05
CA LEU A 364 6.21 -31.61 -1.05
C LEU A 364 6.53 -32.25 -2.40
N MET A 365 7.79 -32.64 -2.62
CA MET A 365 8.23 -33.37 -3.81
C MET A 365 7.58 -34.76 -3.94
N GLU A 366 7.17 -35.38 -2.83
CA GLU A 366 6.34 -36.59 -2.87
C GLU A 366 4.98 -36.33 -3.53
N TYR A 367 4.37 -35.17 -3.28
CA TYR A 367 3.08 -34.81 -3.91
C TYR A 367 3.24 -34.40 -5.37
N ILE A 368 4.33 -33.70 -5.72
CA ILE A 368 4.68 -33.41 -7.12
C ILE A 368 4.73 -34.74 -7.92
N ARG A 369 5.46 -35.74 -7.40
CA ARG A 369 5.54 -37.07 -8.02
C ARG A 369 4.20 -37.82 -8.02
N ARG A 370 3.48 -37.80 -6.89
CA ARG A 370 2.18 -38.50 -6.73
C ARG A 370 1.09 -38.00 -7.66
N TYR A 371 1.17 -36.73 -8.06
CA TYR A 371 0.22 -36.10 -8.96
C TYR A 371 0.74 -35.92 -10.39
N HIS A 372 1.93 -36.44 -10.70
CA HIS A 372 2.55 -36.32 -12.02
C HIS A 372 2.66 -34.85 -12.49
N VAL A 373 2.94 -33.94 -11.56
CA VAL A 373 3.10 -32.51 -11.86
C VAL A 373 4.46 -32.28 -12.50
N ASP A 374 4.47 -31.68 -13.68
CA ASP A 374 5.67 -31.18 -14.32
C ASP A 374 6.10 -29.87 -13.64
N LEU A 375 7.18 -29.92 -12.85
CA LEU A 375 7.68 -28.79 -12.08
C LEU A 375 8.75 -28.04 -12.88
N GLN A 376 8.44 -26.80 -13.26
CA GLN A 376 9.33 -25.92 -14.01
C GLN A 376 9.89 -24.82 -13.09
N THR A 377 11.10 -25.02 -12.57
CA THR A 377 11.80 -24.01 -11.75
C THR A 377 12.53 -22.99 -12.61
N GLY A 378 12.60 -21.73 -12.16
CA GLY A 378 13.15 -20.65 -12.97
C GLY A 378 12.31 -20.33 -14.20
N SER A 379 11.00 -20.59 -14.15
CA SER A 379 10.03 -20.28 -15.20
C SER A 379 9.13 -19.12 -14.78
N LYS A 380 9.16 -18.02 -15.54
CA LYS A 380 8.43 -16.80 -15.25
C LYS A 380 7.38 -16.55 -16.33
N LEU A 381 6.11 -16.45 -15.94
CA LEU A 381 5.03 -16.02 -16.84
C LEU A 381 5.26 -14.57 -17.27
N LEU A 382 5.29 -14.33 -18.58
CA LEU A 382 5.48 -13.00 -19.18
C LEU A 382 4.18 -12.41 -19.72
N GLU A 383 3.37 -13.22 -20.42
CA GLU A 383 2.19 -12.75 -21.16
C GLU A 383 1.12 -13.84 -21.23
N VAL A 384 -0.15 -13.42 -21.31
CA VAL A 384 -1.29 -14.32 -21.50
C VAL A 384 -2.15 -13.84 -22.67
N ASP A 385 -2.21 -14.63 -23.74
CA ASP A 385 -3.22 -14.52 -24.78
C ASP A 385 -4.41 -15.39 -24.40
N GLY A 386 -5.37 -14.75 -23.72
CA GLY A 386 -6.61 -15.40 -23.28
C GLY A 386 -7.43 -16.02 -24.42
N PRO A 387 -7.83 -15.26 -25.46
CA PRO A 387 -8.63 -15.77 -26.57
C PRO A 387 -8.06 -17.02 -27.24
N ASN A 388 -6.75 -17.09 -27.44
CA ASN A 388 -6.09 -18.25 -28.04
C ASN A 388 -5.62 -19.30 -27.00
N ARG A 389 -5.84 -19.04 -25.71
CA ARG A 389 -5.42 -19.83 -24.55
C ARG A 389 -3.93 -20.19 -24.57
N LYS A 390 -3.10 -19.18 -24.81
CA LYS A 390 -1.63 -19.30 -24.83
C LYS A 390 -1.02 -18.48 -23.71
N ALA A 391 -0.02 -19.05 -23.06
CA ALA A 391 0.79 -18.38 -22.05
C ALA A 391 2.25 -18.41 -22.50
N ILE A 392 2.93 -17.27 -22.38
CA ILE A 392 4.35 -17.12 -22.76
C ILE A 392 5.18 -17.05 -21.49
N PHE A 393 6.17 -17.93 -21.39
CA PHE A 393 7.08 -18.02 -20.25
C PHE A 393 8.49 -17.64 -20.66
N GLU A 394 9.24 -17.05 -19.74
CA GLU A 394 10.70 -16.98 -19.76
C GLU A 394 11.25 -18.13 -18.92
N ARG A 395 12.01 -19.04 -19.55
CA ARG A 395 12.61 -20.20 -18.87
C ARG A 395 14.11 -20.17 -19.03
N LYS A 396 14.82 -20.53 -17.96
CA LYS A 396 16.25 -20.85 -18.05
C LYS A 396 16.41 -22.31 -18.49
N VAL A 397 17.00 -22.53 -19.67
CA VAL A 397 17.31 -23.86 -20.22
C VAL A 397 18.83 -23.97 -20.32
N GLY A 398 19.47 -24.66 -19.38
CA GLY A 398 20.93 -24.63 -19.27
C GLY A 398 21.43 -23.22 -18.91
N ASP A 399 22.27 -22.63 -19.76
CA ASP A 399 22.78 -21.25 -19.59
C ASP A 399 22.04 -20.21 -20.44
N THR A 400 21.07 -20.63 -21.27
CA THR A 400 20.25 -19.72 -22.09
C THR A 400 18.92 -19.41 -21.43
N VAL A 401 18.39 -18.22 -21.73
CA VAL A 401 17.04 -17.82 -21.35
C VAL A 401 16.20 -17.81 -22.62
N GLU A 402 15.13 -18.61 -22.61
CA GLU A 402 14.28 -18.83 -23.78
C GLU A 402 12.83 -18.43 -23.48
N ARG A 403 12.14 -17.94 -24.52
CA ARG A 403 10.69 -17.72 -24.48
C ARG A 403 9.98 -18.99 -24.93
N VAL A 404 9.14 -19.52 -24.06
CA VAL A 404 8.41 -20.77 -24.30
C VAL A 404 6.91 -20.47 -24.30
N GLU A 405 6.26 -20.73 -25.43
CA GLU A 405 4.80 -20.66 -25.55
C GLU A 405 4.18 -21.98 -25.10
N ARG A 406 3.11 -21.91 -24.30
CA ARG A 406 2.35 -23.06 -23.82
C ARG A 406 0.85 -22.82 -23.99
N SER A 407 0.17 -23.77 -24.63
CA SER A 407 -1.29 -23.80 -24.66
C SER A 407 -1.85 -24.34 -23.35
N PHE A 408 -3.01 -23.83 -22.92
CA PHE A 408 -3.68 -24.27 -21.69
C PHE A 408 -5.20 -24.44 -21.87
N ASP A 409 -5.79 -25.29 -21.05
CA ASP A 409 -7.24 -25.36 -20.83
C ASP A 409 -7.64 -24.70 -19.50
N MET A 410 -6.71 -24.70 -18.54
CA MET A 410 -6.81 -23.98 -17.28
C MET A 410 -5.47 -23.32 -16.97
N LEU A 411 -5.50 -22.03 -16.63
CA LEU A 411 -4.34 -21.28 -16.16
C LEU A 411 -4.66 -20.60 -14.83
N HIS A 412 -4.05 -21.08 -13.74
CA HIS A 412 -4.13 -20.44 -12.43
C HIS A 412 -2.92 -19.54 -12.21
N VAL A 413 -3.13 -18.22 -12.31
CA VAL A 413 -2.05 -17.23 -12.24
C VAL A 413 -1.89 -16.66 -10.84
N VAL A 414 -0.65 -16.44 -10.43
CA VAL A 414 -0.32 -15.56 -9.31
C VAL A 414 0.41 -14.33 -9.87
N PRO A 415 -0.14 -13.11 -9.70
CA PRO A 415 0.46 -11.92 -10.28
C PRO A 415 1.71 -11.50 -9.48
N PRO A 416 2.68 -10.82 -10.11
CA PRO A 416 3.72 -10.09 -9.39
C PRO A 416 3.12 -9.18 -8.33
N GLN A 417 3.82 -9.02 -7.21
CA GLN A 417 3.33 -8.25 -6.07
C GLN A 417 4.36 -7.23 -5.63
N SER A 418 3.89 -6.11 -5.09
CA SER A 418 4.73 -5.01 -4.64
C SER A 418 4.08 -4.29 -3.46
N ALA A 419 4.86 -3.53 -2.70
CA ALA A 419 4.30 -2.64 -1.69
C ALA A 419 3.28 -1.68 -2.33
N PRO A 420 2.23 -1.23 -1.63
CA PRO A 420 1.30 -0.24 -2.17
C PRO A 420 2.01 1.02 -2.66
N GLN A 421 1.47 1.64 -3.72
CA GLN A 421 2.09 2.80 -4.36
C GLN A 421 2.37 3.94 -3.37
N ILE A 422 1.39 4.26 -2.52
CA ILE A 422 1.51 5.27 -1.45
C ILE A 422 2.64 5.00 -0.46
N ILE A 423 3.12 3.75 -0.36
CA ILE A 423 4.28 3.38 0.45
C ILE A 423 5.55 3.61 -0.35
N ARG A 424 5.64 3.03 -1.56
CA ARG A 424 6.84 3.12 -2.42
C ARG A 424 7.26 4.56 -2.71
N GLU A 425 6.28 5.45 -2.82
CA GLU A 425 6.50 6.87 -3.11
C GLU A 425 6.65 7.74 -1.85
N SER A 426 6.56 7.14 -0.66
CA SER A 426 6.67 7.86 0.62
C SER A 426 8.08 7.80 1.19
N ALA A 427 8.35 8.71 2.14
CA ALA A 427 9.56 8.68 2.96
C ALA A 427 9.70 7.40 3.81
N LEU A 428 8.63 6.59 3.96
CA LEU A 428 8.64 5.37 4.76
C LEU A 428 9.25 4.15 4.03
N ALA A 429 9.42 4.24 2.72
CA ALA A 429 9.94 3.13 1.92
C ALA A 429 11.44 2.93 2.12
N GLY A 430 11.86 1.67 2.21
CA GLY A 430 13.25 1.25 2.05
C GLY A 430 13.59 1.00 0.58
N ALA A 431 14.80 0.49 0.33
CA ALA A 431 15.29 0.21 -1.02
C ALA A 431 14.45 -0.83 -1.80
N ASP A 432 13.74 -1.71 -1.10
CA ASP A 432 12.84 -2.72 -1.68
C ASP A 432 11.41 -2.17 -1.95
N GLY A 433 11.17 -0.89 -1.63
CA GLY A 433 9.89 -0.21 -1.76
C GLY A 433 8.88 -0.52 -0.65
N PHE A 434 9.18 -1.45 0.26
CA PHE A 434 8.35 -1.77 1.42
C PHE A 434 8.70 -0.84 2.61
N VAL A 435 7.88 -0.83 3.66
CA VAL A 435 8.17 0.02 4.83
C VAL A 435 9.45 -0.47 5.51
N GLU A 436 10.41 0.45 5.68
CA GLU A 436 11.71 0.15 6.26
C GLU A 436 11.64 0.05 7.78
N VAL A 437 11.75 -1.16 8.32
CA VAL A 437 11.66 -1.41 9.76
C VAL A 437 12.87 -2.13 10.30
N ASN A 438 13.16 -1.93 11.58
CA ASN A 438 14.01 -2.82 12.33
C ASN A 438 13.35 -4.22 12.37
N PRO A 439 14.00 -5.29 11.88
CA PRO A 439 13.36 -6.60 11.76
C PRO A 439 12.91 -7.24 13.09
N ALA A 440 13.51 -6.82 14.20
CA ALA A 440 13.17 -7.30 15.54
C ALA A 440 12.06 -6.46 16.18
N THR A 441 12.17 -5.13 16.19
CA THR A 441 11.22 -4.29 16.93
C THR A 441 10.00 -3.89 16.11
N LEU A 442 10.09 -4.00 14.78
CA LEU A 442 9.08 -3.56 13.80
C LEU A 442 8.79 -2.04 13.85
N GLN A 443 9.68 -1.29 14.49
CA GLN A 443 9.73 0.16 14.47
C GLN A 443 10.47 0.61 13.21
N HIS A 444 10.04 1.72 12.61
CA HIS A 444 10.71 2.31 11.46
C HIS A 444 12.11 2.79 11.85
N VAL A 445 13.08 2.60 10.95
CA VAL A 445 14.49 2.86 11.31
C VAL A 445 14.86 4.34 11.34
N ARG A 446 14.08 5.20 10.65
CA ARG A 446 14.28 6.65 10.58
C ARG A 446 13.26 7.47 11.39
N PHE A 447 12.09 6.91 11.68
CA PHE A 447 10.95 7.63 12.29
C PHE A 447 10.50 6.86 13.53
N PRO A 448 10.91 7.27 14.75
CA PRO A 448 10.72 6.47 15.95
C PRO A 448 9.24 6.30 16.37
N ASP A 449 8.38 7.21 15.92
CA ASP A 449 6.94 7.22 16.07
C ASP A 449 6.20 6.32 15.07
N VAL A 450 6.89 5.76 14.07
CA VAL A 450 6.30 4.92 13.02
C VAL A 450 6.64 3.46 13.23
N PHE A 451 5.64 2.59 13.08
CA PHE A 451 5.74 1.14 13.14
C PHE A 451 5.03 0.51 11.94
N ALA A 452 5.36 -0.73 11.59
CA ALA A 452 4.66 -1.42 10.52
C ALA A 452 4.47 -2.93 10.76
N ILE A 453 3.43 -3.49 10.15
CA ILE A 453 3.00 -4.86 10.36
C ILE A 453 2.43 -5.49 9.08
N GLY A 454 2.59 -6.82 8.95
CA GLY A 454 1.98 -7.62 7.90
C GLY A 454 2.76 -7.55 6.60
N ASP A 455 2.06 -7.65 5.47
CA ASP A 455 2.70 -7.82 4.17
C ASP A 455 3.46 -6.56 3.69
N VAL A 456 3.26 -5.40 4.34
CA VAL A 456 3.87 -4.12 3.96
C VAL A 456 5.31 -3.94 4.48
N ILE A 457 5.77 -4.79 5.40
CA ILE A 457 7.11 -4.63 5.99
C ILE A 457 8.23 -5.12 5.07
N GLY A 458 9.33 -4.39 5.01
CA GLY A 458 10.57 -4.76 4.32
C GLY A 458 11.44 -5.67 5.19
N THR A 459 11.02 -6.91 5.41
CA THR A 459 11.82 -7.94 6.12
C THR A 459 11.84 -9.25 5.36
N SER A 460 12.77 -10.14 5.72
CA SER A 460 12.86 -11.49 5.15
C SER A 460 11.82 -12.47 5.70
N SER A 461 10.88 -12.01 6.54
CA SER A 461 9.83 -12.88 7.09
C SER A 461 8.75 -13.18 6.05
N ALA A 462 8.07 -14.32 6.22
CA ALA A 462 7.01 -14.69 5.30
C ALA A 462 5.78 -13.78 5.47
N LYS A 463 5.35 -13.17 4.37
CA LYS A 463 4.14 -12.33 4.26
C LYS A 463 2.87 -13.19 4.40
N THR A 464 2.45 -13.44 5.65
CA THR A 464 1.35 -14.36 6.01
C THR A 464 0.53 -13.81 7.16
N ALA A 465 -0.75 -14.20 7.25
CA ALA A 465 -1.60 -13.86 8.39
C ALA A 465 -1.06 -14.45 9.72
N ALA A 466 -0.35 -15.58 9.68
CA ALA A 466 0.31 -16.15 10.85
C ALA A 466 1.45 -15.25 11.36
N ALA A 467 2.25 -14.69 10.45
CA ALA A 467 3.26 -13.69 10.80
C ALA A 467 2.63 -12.43 11.38
N ALA A 468 1.60 -11.86 10.71
CA ALA A 468 0.88 -10.70 11.22
C ALA A 468 0.30 -10.93 12.63
N ARG A 469 -0.18 -12.14 12.91
CA ARG A 469 -0.68 -12.51 14.24
C ARG A 469 0.38 -12.44 15.35
N VAL A 470 1.63 -12.81 15.03
CA VAL A 470 2.76 -12.74 15.98
C VAL A 470 3.36 -11.34 16.05
N GLN A 471 3.34 -10.61 14.94
CA GLN A 471 3.82 -9.22 14.88
C GLN A 471 2.94 -8.27 15.69
N ALA A 472 1.61 -8.47 15.71
CA ALA A 472 0.66 -7.60 16.41
C ALA A 472 1.00 -7.34 17.89
N PRO A 473 1.23 -8.35 18.74
CA PRO A 473 1.62 -8.13 20.13
C PRO A 473 3.00 -7.46 20.29
N VAL A 474 3.94 -7.70 19.37
CA VAL A 474 5.26 -7.05 19.39
C VAL A 474 5.10 -5.55 19.11
N VAL A 475 4.40 -5.20 18.03
CA VAL A 475 4.12 -3.79 17.66
C VAL A 475 3.33 -3.10 18.75
N ALA A 476 2.24 -3.71 19.26
CA ALA A 476 1.43 -3.10 20.32
C ALA A 476 2.25 -2.82 21.59
N THR A 477 3.15 -3.73 21.95
CA THR A 477 4.03 -3.57 23.13
C THR A 477 5.05 -2.45 22.90
N ASN A 478 5.66 -2.37 21.72
CA ASN A 478 6.66 -1.35 21.41
C ASN A 478 6.04 0.04 21.19
N VAL A 479 4.84 0.13 20.62
CA VAL A 479 4.07 1.40 20.54
C VAL A 479 3.76 1.93 21.93
N LEU A 480 3.32 1.07 22.86
CA LEU A 480 3.07 1.48 24.24
C LEU A 480 4.33 1.89 24.99
N ALA A 481 5.47 1.28 24.69
CA ALA A 481 6.76 1.73 25.22
C ALA A 481 7.12 3.12 24.67
N PHE A 482 6.96 3.32 23.36
CA PHE A 482 7.19 4.61 22.70
C PHE A 482 6.31 5.73 23.28
N LEU A 483 5.00 5.50 23.45
CA LEU A 483 4.07 6.47 24.07
C LEU A 483 4.41 6.80 25.53
N LYS A 484 5.25 5.99 26.18
CA LYS A 484 5.80 6.24 27.53
C LYS A 484 7.22 6.81 27.49
N HIS A 485 7.70 7.22 26.32
CA HIS A 485 9.07 7.67 26.06
C HIS A 485 10.14 6.63 26.43
N GLN A 486 9.85 5.35 26.20
CA GLN A 486 10.76 4.22 26.44
C GLN A 486 11.26 3.62 25.13
N ALA A 487 12.44 3.02 25.16
CA ALA A 487 12.97 2.23 24.05
C ALA A 487 12.10 0.98 23.79
N PRO A 488 12.13 0.40 22.58
CA PRO A 488 11.45 -0.87 22.31
C PRO A 488 11.84 -1.98 23.30
N VAL A 489 10.85 -2.75 23.74
CA VAL A 489 11.02 -3.78 24.78
C VAL A 489 10.64 -5.19 24.31
N SER A 490 10.13 -5.33 23.09
CA SER A 490 9.71 -6.61 22.52
C SER A 490 10.32 -6.87 21.15
N GLU A 491 10.59 -8.15 20.88
CA GLU A 491 11.18 -8.62 19.62
C GLU A 491 10.32 -9.61 18.85
N TYR A 492 10.44 -9.53 17.53
CA TYR A 492 9.92 -10.44 16.53
C TYR A 492 11.07 -11.20 15.88
N GLU A 493 11.07 -12.52 16.01
CA GLU A 493 12.12 -13.39 15.48
C GLU A 493 11.86 -13.85 14.03
N GLY A 494 10.92 -13.21 13.32
CA GLY A 494 10.61 -13.57 11.93
C GLY A 494 9.64 -14.74 11.78
N TYR A 495 8.89 -15.09 12.83
CA TYR A 495 7.94 -16.21 12.78
C TYR A 495 6.93 -16.05 11.64
N GLY A 496 6.85 -17.06 10.78
CA GLY A 496 5.82 -17.23 9.78
C GLY A 496 5.35 -18.67 9.72
N ALA A 497 4.13 -18.87 9.22
CA ALA A 497 3.60 -20.21 9.00
C ALA A 497 2.88 -20.30 7.65
N CYS A 498 3.08 -21.43 6.96
CA CYS A 498 2.42 -21.78 5.73
C CYS A 498 1.78 -23.17 5.85
N PRO A 499 0.47 -23.26 6.14
CA PRO A 499 -0.24 -24.53 6.10
C PRO A 499 -0.50 -24.93 4.64
N LEU A 500 0.42 -25.73 4.09
CA LEU A 500 0.43 -26.28 2.74
C LEU A 500 -0.56 -27.44 2.68
N THR A 501 -1.75 -27.13 2.16
CA THR A 501 -2.77 -28.13 1.85
C THR A 501 -2.34 -28.93 0.63
N VAL A 502 -1.94 -30.17 0.87
CA VAL A 502 -1.39 -31.09 -0.14
C VAL A 502 -2.42 -32.08 -0.68
N GLU A 503 -3.54 -32.26 0.03
CA GLU A 503 -4.74 -32.96 -0.45
C GLU A 503 -5.94 -32.57 0.44
N ASN A 504 -7.16 -32.86 0.01
CA ASN A 504 -8.33 -32.68 0.86
C ASN A 504 -8.25 -33.65 2.05
N GLY A 505 -7.92 -33.13 3.23
CA GLY A 505 -7.74 -33.93 4.44
C GLY A 505 -6.32 -33.94 5.01
N ARG A 506 -5.30 -33.42 4.32
CA ARG A 506 -3.93 -33.38 4.86
C ARG A 506 -3.20 -32.07 4.59
N ILE A 507 -2.37 -31.69 5.55
CA ILE A 507 -1.56 -30.46 5.50
C ILE A 507 -0.14 -30.74 5.96
N VAL A 508 0.83 -30.22 5.21
CA VAL A 508 2.20 -29.97 5.67
C VAL A 508 2.19 -28.59 6.33
N LEU A 509 2.40 -28.54 7.66
CA LEU A 509 2.35 -27.29 8.41
C LEU A 509 3.77 -26.74 8.53
N ALA A 510 4.15 -25.88 7.59
CA ALA A 510 5.46 -25.24 7.62
C ALA A 510 5.46 -24.08 8.60
N GLU A 511 6.33 -24.11 9.61
CA GLU A 511 6.51 -23.04 10.60
C GLU A 511 8.00 -22.76 10.77
N PHE A 512 8.38 -21.48 10.66
CA PHE A 512 9.77 -21.08 10.60
C PHE A 512 9.96 -19.61 11.04
N GLN A 513 11.20 -19.26 11.33
CA GLN A 513 11.68 -17.92 11.71
C GLN A 513 12.56 -17.32 10.61
N TYR A 514 13.16 -16.16 10.87
CA TYR A 514 14.22 -15.61 10.02
C TYR A 514 15.30 -16.65 9.72
N GLY A 515 15.85 -16.60 8.51
CA GLY A 515 16.85 -17.56 8.03
C GLY A 515 16.32 -18.98 7.80
N GLY A 516 15.01 -19.20 7.85
CA GLY A 516 14.40 -20.52 7.61
C GLY A 516 14.53 -21.48 8.78
N LYS A 517 14.89 -21.01 9.98
CA LYS A 517 14.97 -21.83 11.20
C LYS A 517 13.59 -22.37 11.56
N LEU A 518 13.46 -23.68 11.75
CA LEU A 518 12.19 -24.31 12.13
C LEU A 518 11.68 -23.81 13.48
N ALA A 519 10.38 -23.50 13.54
CA ALA A 519 9.72 -23.00 14.74
C ALA A 519 8.32 -23.64 14.92
N PRO A 520 8.23 -24.96 15.09
CA PRO A 520 6.94 -25.64 15.26
C PRO A 520 6.25 -25.19 16.56
N THR A 521 4.96 -24.87 16.49
CA THR A 521 4.17 -24.48 17.66
C THR A 521 3.83 -25.67 18.56
N MET A 522 3.71 -26.86 17.97
CA MET A 522 3.29 -28.09 18.65
C MET A 522 4.44 -29.11 18.74
N PRO A 523 4.50 -29.93 19.81
CA PRO A 523 5.46 -31.02 19.89
C PRO A 523 5.31 -32.00 18.72
N LYS A 524 6.43 -32.52 18.20
CA LYS A 524 6.45 -33.42 17.03
C LYS A 524 5.61 -34.69 17.21
N TRP A 525 5.47 -35.19 18.44
CA TRP A 525 4.64 -36.37 18.75
C TRP A 525 3.15 -36.10 18.57
N LEU A 526 2.71 -34.84 18.70
CA LEU A 526 1.33 -34.42 18.52
C LEU A 526 1.08 -33.98 17.07
N LEU A 527 1.95 -33.14 16.53
CA LEU A 527 1.86 -32.64 15.17
C LEU A 527 3.26 -32.43 14.61
N ASN A 528 3.72 -33.36 13.77
CA ASN A 528 4.93 -33.17 12.99
C ASN A 528 4.61 -32.39 11.70
N GLY A 529 4.84 -31.08 11.73
CA GLY A 529 4.53 -30.17 10.60
C GLY A 529 5.30 -30.47 9.31
N GLN A 530 6.40 -31.21 9.39
CA GLN A 530 7.19 -31.67 8.23
C GLN A 530 6.54 -32.85 7.50
N LYS A 531 5.43 -33.40 8.01
CA LYS A 531 4.69 -34.48 7.36
C LYS A 531 3.26 -34.04 7.04
N PRO A 532 2.61 -34.61 6.02
CA PRO A 532 1.19 -34.39 5.79
C PRO A 532 0.37 -34.97 6.94
N THR A 533 -0.37 -34.12 7.67
CA THR A 533 -1.18 -34.57 8.81
C THR A 533 -2.65 -34.19 8.66
N ARG A 534 -3.54 -35.08 9.14
CA ARG A 534 -4.99 -34.81 9.26
C ARG A 534 -5.31 -33.82 10.37
N LEU A 535 -4.50 -33.81 11.42
CA LEU A 535 -4.67 -32.87 12.52
C LEU A 535 -4.45 -31.43 12.06
N ALA A 536 -3.38 -31.15 11.30
CA ALA A 536 -3.17 -29.82 10.71
C ALA A 536 -4.31 -29.42 9.76
N TRP A 537 -4.86 -30.37 8.99
CA TRP A 537 -6.06 -30.14 8.19
C TRP A 537 -7.28 -29.72 9.01
N TRP A 538 -7.58 -30.46 10.08
CA TRP A 538 -8.69 -30.13 10.97
C TRP A 538 -8.50 -28.75 11.62
N LEU A 539 -7.28 -28.45 12.08
CA LEU A 539 -6.91 -27.13 12.61
C LEU A 539 -7.15 -26.03 11.56
N LYS A 540 -6.67 -26.18 10.33
CA LYS A 540 -6.86 -25.17 9.28
C LYS A 540 -8.33 -24.99 8.90
N LYS A 541 -9.08 -26.09 8.78
CA LYS A 541 -10.46 -26.05 8.29
C LYS A 541 -11.43 -25.47 9.33
N TYR A 542 -11.28 -25.82 10.60
CA TYR A 542 -12.27 -25.49 11.62
C TYR A 542 -11.76 -24.48 12.66
N VAL A 543 -10.51 -24.59 13.07
CA VAL A 543 -9.98 -23.79 14.19
C VAL A 543 -9.39 -22.46 13.71
N MET A 544 -8.57 -22.45 12.65
CA MET A 544 -7.93 -21.22 12.17
C MET A 544 -8.91 -20.10 11.77
N PRO A 545 -10.06 -20.36 11.13
CA PRO A 545 -11.04 -19.31 10.85
C PRO A 545 -11.64 -18.72 12.13
N LEU A 546 -11.97 -19.55 13.12
CA LEU A 546 -12.45 -19.08 14.43
C LEU A 546 -11.36 -18.29 15.17
N MET A 547 -10.12 -18.80 15.17
CA MET A 547 -8.97 -18.10 15.73
C MET A 547 -8.69 -16.78 15.03
N TYR A 548 -8.97 -16.66 13.73
CA TYR A 548 -8.84 -15.40 13.01
C TYR A 548 -9.89 -14.39 13.48
N TRP A 549 -11.18 -14.71 13.30
CA TRP A 549 -12.28 -13.78 13.57
C TRP A 549 -12.49 -13.48 15.07
N ASP A 550 -12.43 -14.51 15.92
CA ASP A 550 -12.76 -14.41 17.35
C ASP A 550 -11.53 -14.40 18.25
N GLY A 551 -10.34 -14.56 17.68
CA GLY A 551 -9.07 -14.53 18.40
C GLY A 551 -8.21 -13.33 18.00
N MET A 552 -7.56 -13.45 16.85
CA MET A 552 -6.57 -12.53 16.28
C MET A 552 -7.11 -11.11 16.18
N LEU A 553 -8.27 -10.88 15.52
CA LEU A 553 -8.84 -9.54 15.37
C LEU A 553 -9.34 -8.94 16.72
N LYS A 554 -9.51 -9.77 17.75
CA LYS A 554 -9.97 -9.36 19.09
C LYS A 554 -8.82 -9.24 20.10
N GLY A 555 -7.57 -9.24 19.64
CA GLY A 555 -6.38 -9.13 20.51
C GLY A 555 -6.14 -10.35 21.43
N ARG A 556 -6.73 -11.52 21.13
CA ARG A 556 -6.50 -12.75 21.92
C ARG A 556 -5.21 -13.43 21.48
N GLU A 557 -4.19 -13.31 22.32
CA GLU A 557 -2.79 -13.69 22.01
C GLU A 557 -2.43 -15.10 22.46
N LEU A 558 -3.36 -16.05 22.35
CA LEU A 558 -3.10 -17.43 22.73
C LEU A 558 -1.92 -18.00 21.90
N MET A 559 -0.86 -18.45 22.58
CA MET A 559 0.39 -18.98 22.00
C MET A 559 1.24 -17.96 21.21
N VAL A 560 0.96 -16.66 21.33
CA VAL A 560 1.69 -15.61 20.60
C VAL A 560 2.06 -14.44 21.51
N ALA A 561 2.32 -14.70 22.79
CA ALA A 561 2.74 -13.65 23.73
C ALA A 561 4.01 -12.95 23.23
N PRO A 562 4.13 -11.62 23.41
CA PRO A 562 5.32 -10.87 23.01
C PRO A 562 6.55 -11.39 23.77
N LYS A 563 7.67 -11.55 23.07
CA LYS A 563 8.95 -11.91 23.69
C LYS A 563 9.69 -10.63 24.09
N PRO A 564 10.38 -10.61 25.25
CA PRO A 564 11.26 -9.50 25.62
C PRO A 564 12.36 -9.33 24.58
N LEU A 565 12.73 -8.09 24.28
CA LEU A 565 13.88 -7.78 23.43
C LEU A 565 15.14 -8.31 24.10
N THR A 566 15.84 -9.24 23.44
CA THR A 566 17.06 -9.82 23.99
C THR A 566 18.15 -8.75 23.95
N ALA A 567 18.68 -8.34 25.10
CA ALA A 567 19.81 -7.42 25.15
C ALA A 567 20.98 -8.04 24.36
N LYS A 568 21.46 -7.34 23.31
CA LYS A 568 22.73 -7.71 22.68
C LYS A 568 23.78 -7.73 23.79
N LYS A 569 24.33 -8.91 24.11
CA LYS A 569 25.60 -8.97 24.83
C LYS A 569 26.58 -8.17 23.98
N GLY A 570 27.03 -7.03 24.49
CA GLY A 570 28.01 -6.19 23.83
C GLY A 570 29.22 -7.05 23.46
N GLY A 571 29.54 -7.04 22.17
CA GLY A 571 30.83 -7.51 21.66
C GLY A 571 31.80 -6.35 21.59
#